data_AF-D6PBN6-F1
#
_entry.id   AF-D6PBN6-F1
#
_cell.length_a   1.000
_cell.length_b   1.000
_cell.length_c   1.000
_cell.angle_alpha   90.00
_cell.angle_beta   90.00
_cell.angle_gamma   90.00
#
_symmetry.space_group_name_H-M   'P 1'
#
loop_
_entity.id
_entity.type
_entity.pdbx_description
1 polymer ?
#
loop_
_entity_poly.entity_id
_entity_poly.type
_entity_poly.pdbx_seq_one_letter_code
_entity_poly.pdbx_strand_id
1 'polypeptide(L)'
;MNIDPTSSKYVIRASIRANGVVNKSDVVGAVFGQTEGLLGDELDLRDLQKSGRMGRVEVDIKSDKGKSKGEIEISSSMDQVETSVFAAALETVERVGPCKATVKVTALEDSRTSNVKLSLSVLEHY
;
A
#
# COMPACT_ATOMS: atom_id res chain seq x y z
N MET A 1 -26.00 5.00 15.51
CA MET A 1 -24.98 4.69 14.48
C MET A 1 -23.62 4.92 15.11
N ASN A 2 -22.87 3.85 15.36
CA ASN A 2 -21.54 3.91 15.95
C ASN A 2 -20.57 4.40 14.87
N ILE A 3 -20.16 5.67 14.94
CA ILE A 3 -19.06 6.18 14.12
C ILE A 3 -17.82 5.96 14.99
N ASP A 4 -17.17 4.82 14.78
CA ASP A 4 -15.89 4.52 15.40
C ASP A 4 -14.92 5.71 15.13
N PRO A 5 -14.30 6.30 16.17
CA PRO A 5 -13.42 7.47 16.03
C PRO A 5 -12.09 7.16 15.30
N THR A 6 -11.95 5.95 14.75
CA THR A 6 -10.84 5.51 13.89
C THR A 6 -11.32 5.19 12.48
N SER A 7 -12.38 5.86 12.00
CA SER A 7 -12.86 5.72 10.62
C SER A 7 -11.69 5.99 9.66
N SER A 8 -11.20 4.94 8.99
CA SER A 8 -10.11 5.01 8.02
C SER A 8 -10.37 6.17 7.08
N LYS A 9 -9.55 7.22 7.12
CA LYS A 9 -9.75 8.45 6.33
C LYS A 9 -9.40 8.24 4.86
N TYR A 10 -8.42 7.39 4.59
CA TYR A 10 -7.91 7.13 3.25
C TYR A 10 -7.75 5.62 2.99
N VAL A 11 -7.87 5.25 1.72
CA VAL A 11 -7.60 3.90 1.21
C VAL A 11 -6.61 4.02 0.06
N ILE A 12 -5.47 3.35 0.21
CA ILE A 12 -4.47 3.23 -0.85
C ILE A 12 -4.76 1.93 -1.59
N ARG A 13 -4.86 2.02 -2.91
CA ARG A 13 -4.92 0.86 -3.81
C ARG A 13 -3.70 0.83 -4.68
N ALA A 14 -3.07 -0.33 -4.77
CA ALA A 14 -1.94 -0.57 -5.64
C ALA A 14 -2.08 -1.89 -6.38
N SER A 15 -1.53 -1.95 -7.59
CA SER A 15 -1.40 -3.18 -8.36
C SER A 15 0.02 -3.72 -8.22
N ILE A 16 0.13 -5.04 -8.10
CA ILE A 16 1.41 -5.73 -8.01
C ILE A 16 1.54 -6.74 -9.16
N ARG A 17 2.72 -6.77 -9.77
CA ARG A 17 3.10 -7.78 -10.77
C ARG A 17 4.46 -8.35 -10.41
N ALA A 18 4.55 -9.67 -10.26
CA ALA A 18 5.82 -10.35 -9.99
C ALA A 18 6.15 -11.37 -11.10
N ASN A 19 7.44 -11.45 -11.45
CA ASN A 19 7.95 -12.43 -12.41
C ASN A 19 8.33 -13.74 -11.70
N GLY A 20 7.32 -14.38 -11.10
CA GLY A 20 7.43 -15.64 -10.38
C GLY A 20 6.14 -15.93 -9.62
N VAL A 21 6.10 -17.09 -8.95
CA VAL A 21 4.99 -17.48 -8.06
C VAL A 21 5.29 -16.90 -6.68
N VAL A 22 4.43 -16.01 -6.20
CA VAL A 22 4.55 -15.38 -4.87
C VAL A 22 3.20 -15.42 -4.16
N ASN A 23 3.24 -15.43 -2.84
CA ASN A 23 2.04 -15.49 -2.00
C ASN A 23 1.81 -14.18 -1.26
N LYS A 24 0.64 -14.06 -0.63
CA LYS A 24 0.28 -12.91 0.22
C LYS A 24 1.37 -12.57 1.24
N SER A 25 1.95 -13.58 1.90
CA SER A 25 3.00 -13.35 2.90
C SER A 25 4.28 -12.75 2.32
N ASP A 26 4.63 -13.10 1.08
CA ASP A 26 5.79 -12.54 0.38
C ASP A 26 5.56 -11.07 0.06
N VAL A 27 4.35 -10.72 -0.41
CA VAL A 27 3.97 -9.34 -0.73
C VAL A 27 3.99 -8.49 0.52
N VAL A 28 3.34 -8.95 1.59
CA VAL A 28 3.35 -8.24 2.88
C VAL A 28 4.78 -8.08 3.38
N GLY A 29 5.58 -9.16 3.40
CA GLY A 29 6.98 -9.08 3.84
C GLY A 29 7.81 -8.08 3.03
N ALA A 30 7.60 -8.00 1.72
CA ALA A 30 8.28 -7.05 0.86
C ALA A 30 7.86 -5.60 1.09
N VAL A 31 6.55 -5.35 1.20
CA VAL A 31 6.04 -4.01 1.50
C VAL A 31 6.60 -3.52 2.82
N PHE A 32 6.50 -4.32 3.89
CA PHE A 32 6.99 -3.91 5.20
C PHE A 32 8.52 -3.81 5.22
N GLY A 33 9.23 -4.80 4.69
CA GLY A 33 10.69 -4.83 4.76
C GLY A 33 11.39 -3.81 3.86
N GLN A 34 10.83 -3.48 2.69
CA GLN A 34 11.45 -2.50 1.80
C GLN A 34 11.02 -1.07 2.10
N THR A 35 9.93 -0.85 2.82
CA THR A 35 9.52 0.50 3.26
C THR A 35 9.98 0.83 4.68
N GLU A 36 10.29 -0.17 5.52
CA GLU A 36 10.98 0.01 6.81
C GLU A 36 12.30 0.77 6.59
N GLY A 37 12.52 1.82 7.38
CA GLY A 37 13.74 2.64 7.32
C GLY A 37 13.82 3.67 6.19
N LEU A 38 12.89 3.67 5.22
CA LEU A 38 12.83 4.71 4.17
C LEU A 38 12.05 5.96 4.60
N LEU A 39 11.05 5.78 5.47
CA LEU A 39 10.06 6.82 5.78
C LEU A 39 10.27 7.50 7.15
N GLY A 40 11.30 7.10 7.90
CA GLY A 40 11.55 7.56 9.28
C GLY A 40 10.65 6.87 10.32
N ASP A 41 10.98 7.05 11.60
CA ASP A 41 10.31 6.40 12.75
C ASP A 41 8.79 6.70 12.83
N GLU A 42 8.37 7.90 12.43
CA GLU A 42 6.97 8.33 12.53
C GLU A 42 6.03 7.66 11.51
N LEU A 43 6.61 7.17 10.40
CA LEU A 43 5.91 6.46 9.33
C LEU A 43 6.29 4.97 9.30
N ASP A 44 6.84 4.46 10.40
CA ASP A 44 7.11 3.04 10.54
C ASP A 44 5.80 2.25 10.54
N LEU A 45 5.71 1.30 9.63
CA LEU A 45 4.51 0.49 9.43
C LEU A 45 4.08 -0.31 10.66
N ARG A 46 5.03 -0.81 11.45
CA ARG A 46 4.72 -1.61 12.64
C ARG A 46 4.13 -0.70 13.71
N ASP A 47 4.69 0.48 13.90
CA ASP A 47 4.19 1.42 14.89
C ASP A 47 2.88 2.08 14.46
N LEU A 48 2.71 2.38 13.16
CA LEU A 48 1.43 2.82 12.59
C LEU A 48 0.32 1.78 12.76
N GLN A 49 0.64 0.48 12.60
CA GLN A 49 -0.33 -0.58 12.86
C GLN A 49 -0.66 -0.73 14.35
N LYS A 50 0.35 -0.66 15.24
CA LYS A 50 0.13 -0.70 16.71
C LYS A 50 -0.69 0.49 17.21
N SER A 51 -0.45 1.68 16.65
CA SER A 51 -1.15 2.90 17.02
C SER A 51 -2.54 3.00 16.39
N GLY A 52 -2.93 2.07 15.51
CA GLY A 52 -4.20 2.09 14.79
C GLY A 52 -4.30 3.16 13.68
N ARG A 53 -3.17 3.76 13.29
CA ARG A 53 -3.09 4.75 12.20
C ARG A 53 -3.08 4.11 10.82
N MET A 54 -2.62 2.87 10.75
CA MET A 54 -2.70 2.04 9.56
C MET A 54 -3.46 0.74 9.84
N GLY A 55 -4.35 0.38 8.93
CA GLY A 55 -5.12 -0.84 8.96
C GLY A 55 -4.31 -2.07 8.55
N ARG A 56 -5.03 -3.16 8.28
CA ARG A 56 -4.43 -4.39 7.76
C ARG A 56 -4.12 -4.19 6.27
N VAL A 57 -2.95 -4.67 5.85
CA VAL A 57 -2.59 -4.74 4.43
C VAL A 57 -3.33 -5.94 3.83
N GLU A 58 -4.34 -5.65 3.02
CA GLU A 58 -5.08 -6.64 2.27
C GLU A 58 -4.38 -6.86 0.93
N VAL A 59 -4.17 -8.12 0.59
CA VAL A 59 -3.48 -8.52 -0.64
C VAL A 59 -4.27 -9.65 -1.25
N ASP A 60 -4.75 -9.44 -2.46
CA ASP A 60 -5.23 -10.50 -3.34
C ASP A 60 -4.16 -10.74 -4.41
N ILE A 61 -3.65 -11.96 -4.52
CA ILE A 61 -2.65 -12.30 -5.52
C ILE A 61 -2.96 -13.64 -6.16
N LYS A 62 -2.87 -13.67 -7.48
CA LYS A 62 -3.11 -14.86 -8.29
C LYS A 62 -1.86 -15.14 -9.12
N SER A 63 -1.42 -16.38 -9.03
CA SER A 63 -0.29 -16.88 -9.80
C SER A 63 -0.80 -17.67 -11.00
N ASP A 64 -0.37 -17.30 -12.20
CA ASP A 64 -0.65 -18.04 -13.45
C ASP A 64 0.63 -18.14 -14.30
N LYS A 65 0.93 -19.35 -14.79
CA LYS A 65 2.07 -19.62 -15.70
C LYS A 65 3.40 -19.01 -15.25
N GLY A 66 3.70 -19.09 -13.96
CA GLY A 66 4.97 -18.59 -13.39
C GLY A 66 5.05 -17.07 -13.27
N LYS A 67 3.94 -16.35 -13.39
CA LYS A 67 3.83 -14.92 -13.07
C LYS A 67 2.72 -14.69 -12.07
N SER A 68 2.89 -13.70 -11.20
CA SER A 68 1.86 -13.32 -10.23
C SER A 68 1.35 -11.93 -10.54
N LYS A 69 0.04 -11.77 -10.40
CA LYS A 69 -0.64 -10.47 -10.47
C LYS A 69 -1.60 -10.36 -9.31
N GLY A 70 -1.65 -9.18 -8.72
CA GLY A 70 -2.49 -8.95 -7.56
C GLY A 70 -2.79 -7.48 -7.35
N GLU A 71 -3.58 -7.25 -6.30
CA GLU A 71 -3.94 -5.94 -5.80
C GLU A 71 -3.64 -5.87 -4.31
N ILE A 72 -3.20 -4.70 -3.87
CA ILE A 72 -2.88 -4.36 -2.49
C ILE A 72 -3.83 -3.23 -2.10
N GLU A 73 -4.54 -3.42 -1.00
CA GLU A 73 -5.40 -2.40 -0.40
C GLU A 73 -4.97 -2.14 1.04
N ILE A 74 -4.78 -0.87 1.37
CA ILE A 74 -4.33 -0.43 2.70
C ILE A 74 -5.22 0.71 3.14
N SER A 75 -5.96 0.48 4.22
CA SER A 75 -6.73 1.52 4.88
C SER A 75 -5.84 2.28 5.87
N SER A 76 -5.99 3.60 5.93
CA SER A 76 -5.24 4.46 6.84
C SER A 76 -6.12 5.57 7.42
N SER A 77 -5.89 5.92 8.68
CA SER A 77 -6.47 7.08 9.35
C SER A 77 -5.49 8.26 9.47
N MET A 78 -4.31 8.14 8.84
CA MET A 78 -3.31 9.21 8.69
C MET A 78 -3.85 10.37 7.83
N ASP A 79 -3.13 11.47 7.79
CA ASP A 79 -3.50 12.60 6.94
C ASP A 79 -3.06 12.36 5.47
N GLN A 80 -3.57 13.16 4.54
CA GLN A 80 -3.36 12.97 3.10
C GLN A 80 -1.88 12.95 2.72
N VAL A 81 -1.07 13.82 3.33
CA VAL A 81 0.37 13.95 3.03
C VAL A 81 1.11 12.67 3.42
N GLU A 82 0.93 12.21 4.65
CA GLU A 82 1.53 10.99 5.18
C GLU A 82 1.11 9.76 4.36
N THR A 83 -0.18 9.67 4.04
CA THR A 83 -0.75 8.61 3.20
C THR A 83 -0.13 8.63 1.80
N SER A 84 0.10 9.81 1.23
CA SER A 84 0.72 9.97 -0.10
C SER A 84 2.19 9.60 -0.11
N VAL A 85 2.94 9.99 0.93
CA VAL A 85 4.34 9.60 1.12
C VAL A 85 4.45 8.08 1.24
N PHE A 86 3.58 7.46 2.03
CA PHE A 86 3.54 6.00 2.15
C PHE A 86 3.19 5.33 0.82
N ALA A 87 2.22 5.86 0.08
CA ALA A 87 1.87 5.36 -1.25
C ALA A 87 3.07 5.43 -2.21
N ALA A 88 3.84 6.52 -2.20
CA ALA A 88 5.05 6.64 -3.01
C ALA A 88 6.12 5.61 -2.62
N ALA A 89 6.33 5.36 -1.32
CA ALA A 89 7.23 4.32 -0.85
C ALA A 89 6.76 2.90 -1.23
N LEU A 90 5.46 2.68 -1.33
CA LEU A 90 4.93 1.41 -1.82
C LEU A 90 5.36 1.12 -3.27
N GLU A 91 5.57 2.16 -4.10
CA GLU A 91 6.05 2.01 -5.48
C GLU A 91 7.55 1.70 -5.57
N THR A 92 8.33 1.96 -4.51
CA THR A 92 9.76 1.60 -4.47
C THR A 92 9.98 0.11 -4.26
N VAL A 93 8.92 -0.67 -4.00
CA VAL A 93 8.97 -2.12 -3.83
C VAL A 93 9.27 -2.79 -5.19
N GLU A 94 10.52 -3.18 -5.37
CA GLU A 94 11.04 -3.81 -6.58
C GLU A 94 11.17 -5.34 -6.48
N ARG A 95 11.04 -5.91 -5.28
CA ARG A 95 11.27 -7.33 -5.04
C ARG A 95 10.28 -7.91 -4.04
N VAL A 96 9.68 -9.04 -4.41
CA VAL A 96 8.70 -9.75 -3.60
C VAL A 96 9.12 -11.21 -3.48
N GLY A 97 9.43 -11.64 -2.26
CA GLY A 97 10.08 -12.92 -2.02
C GLY A 97 11.39 -13.03 -2.84
N PRO A 98 11.62 -14.14 -3.58
CA PRO A 98 12.79 -14.29 -4.44
C PRO A 98 12.65 -13.60 -5.81
N CYS A 99 11.48 -13.01 -6.12
CA CYS A 99 11.13 -12.58 -7.48
C CYS A 99 11.19 -11.06 -7.64
N LYS A 100 11.59 -10.60 -8.83
CA LYS A 100 11.42 -9.19 -9.20
C LYS A 100 9.94 -8.88 -9.34
N ALA A 101 9.53 -7.75 -8.79
CA ALA A 101 8.17 -7.26 -8.82
C ALA A 101 8.12 -5.79 -9.21
N THR A 102 6.94 -5.35 -9.61
CA THR A 102 6.63 -3.95 -9.82
C THR A 102 5.32 -3.68 -9.11
N VAL A 103 5.34 -2.74 -8.19
CA VAL A 103 4.16 -2.22 -7.52
C VAL A 103 3.86 -0.84 -8.10
N LYS A 104 2.60 -0.58 -8.40
CA LYS A 104 2.13 0.72 -8.88
C LYS A 104 0.90 1.13 -8.11
N VAL A 105 0.90 2.32 -7.54
CA VAL A 105 -0.28 2.85 -6.87
C VAL A 105 -1.31 3.23 -7.92
N THR A 106 -2.52 2.67 -7.81
CA THR A 106 -3.61 2.85 -8.76
C THR A 106 -4.61 3.89 -8.29
N ALA A 107 -4.78 4.06 -6.97
CA ALA A 107 -5.64 5.07 -6.40
C ALA A 107 -5.27 5.40 -4.94
N LEU A 108 -5.55 6.64 -4.55
CA LEU A 108 -5.63 7.06 -3.15
C LEU A 108 -7.01 7.69 -2.97
N GLU A 109 -7.89 7.00 -2.26
CA GLU A 109 -9.30 7.35 -2.09
C GLU A 109 -9.53 7.91 -0.67
N ASP A 110 -10.25 9.03 -0.54
CA ASP A 110 -10.72 9.53 0.76
C ASP A 110 -12.07 8.88 1.08
N SER A 111 -12.17 8.17 2.20
CA SER A 111 -13.36 7.43 2.60
C SER A 111 -14.56 8.30 2.96
N ARG A 112 -14.33 9.58 3.27
CA ARG A 112 -15.36 10.57 3.62
C ARG A 112 -15.94 11.22 2.37
N THR A 113 -15.24 11.09 1.24
CA THR A 113 -15.61 11.73 -0.02
C THR A 113 -15.88 10.66 -1.08
N SER A 114 -17.14 10.22 -1.16
CA SER A 114 -17.63 9.48 -2.31
C SER A 114 -17.48 10.35 -3.57
N ASN A 115 -16.48 10.07 -4.42
CA ASN A 115 -16.14 10.71 -5.72
C ASN A 115 -14.95 11.68 -5.74
N VAL A 116 -13.76 11.29 -5.28
CA VAL A 116 -12.51 11.86 -5.85
C VAL A 116 -11.51 10.75 -6.17
N LYS A 117 -11.41 10.42 -7.47
CA LYS A 117 -10.35 9.55 -8.00
C LYS A 117 -9.12 10.41 -8.30
N LEU A 118 -8.20 10.51 -7.36
CA LEU A 118 -6.88 11.09 -7.65
C LEU A 118 -6.06 10.05 -8.42
N SER A 119 -5.97 10.23 -9.74
CA SER A 119 -5.02 9.52 -10.60
C SER A 119 -3.63 10.10 -10.33
N LEU A 120 -2.73 9.32 -9.73
CA LEU A 120 -1.35 9.70 -9.35
C LEU A 120 -0.40 10.00 -10.53
N SER A 121 -0.92 10.14 -11.74
CA SER A 121 -0.19 10.58 -12.95
C SER A 121 0.50 11.94 -12.82
N VAL A 122 0.26 12.68 -11.72
CA VAL A 122 0.77 14.03 -11.47
C VAL A 122 2.12 14.03 -10.74
N LEU A 123 2.58 12.91 -10.19
CA LEU A 123 3.86 12.84 -9.45
C LEU A 123 5.11 12.53 -10.31
N GLU A 124 4.97 12.23 -11.62
CA GLU A 124 6.13 12.01 -12.50
C GLU A 124 6.87 13.30 -12.92
N HIS A 125 6.51 14.46 -12.35
CA HIS A 125 7.04 15.78 -12.76
C HIS A 125 7.68 16.63 -11.65
N TYR A 126 8.15 16.01 -10.55
CA TYR A 126 8.97 16.70 -9.54
C TYR A 126 10.32 16.03 -9.32
#